data_AF-A0A8T3T904-F1
#
_entry.id   AF-A0A8T3T904-F1
#
_cell.length_a   1.000
_cell.length_b   1.000
_cell.length_c   1.000
_cell.angle_alpha   90.00
_cell.angle_beta   90.00
_cell.angle_gamma   90.00
#
_symmetry.space_group_name_H-M   'P 1'
#
loop_
_entity.id
_entity.type
_entity.pdbx_description
1 polymer ?
#
loop_
_entity_poly.entity_id
_entity_poly.type
_entity_poly.pdbx_seq_one_letter_code
_entity_poly.pdbx_strand_id
1 'polypeptide(L)'
;ANVFVYLGHGNGWPSPYAPNQPYTKNGMGLNSSSGRGDYNTKYYGEHYIKGGLKLAEGAVVILMRTCYAAGNSEGSTPNYSKSTARQRVDNYGAGFLRTGASVVIADIMGNVDYVFRGLFRTNKTMKQIFWSSPRTTKHWKVRVRGNESPSWARGILDPYRPYQYYRSIMGDLDFRASAWR
;
A
#
# COMPACT_ATOMS: atom_id res chain seq x y z
N ALA A 1 4.97 14.77 -7.52
CA ALA A 1 4.60 14.99 -6.11
C ALA A 1 5.48 14.12 -5.22
N ASN A 2 5.93 14.63 -4.05
CA ASN A 2 6.80 13.91 -3.11
C ASN A 2 6.03 13.03 -2.12
N VAL A 3 4.78 13.38 -1.79
CA VAL A 3 3.83 12.47 -1.11
C VAL A 3 2.61 12.31 -1.99
N PHE A 4 2.12 11.08 -2.11
CA PHE A 4 0.83 10.77 -2.68
C PHE A 4 -0.01 10.03 -1.65
N VAL A 5 -1.23 10.53 -1.38
CA VAL A 5 -2.15 9.94 -0.42
C VAL A 5 -3.42 9.56 -1.14
N TYR A 6 -3.83 8.31 -0.98
CA TYR A 6 -5.11 7.82 -1.48
C TYR A 6 -5.94 7.26 -0.32
N LEU A 7 -7.17 7.76 -0.19
CA LEU A 7 -8.17 7.28 0.75
C LEU A 7 -9.37 6.82 -0.05
N GLY A 8 -9.61 5.52 -0.11
CA GLY A 8 -10.73 4.98 -0.89
C GLY A 8 -10.65 3.49 -1.14
N HIS A 9 -11.58 2.99 -1.95
CA HIS A 9 -11.73 1.58 -2.26
C HIS A 9 -10.51 1.00 -2.99
N GLY A 10 -10.15 -0.22 -2.61
CA GLY A 10 -9.15 -1.00 -3.31
C GLY A 10 -9.75 -2.20 -4.00
N ASN A 11 -9.06 -2.69 -5.02
CA ASN A 11 -9.35 -3.96 -5.69
C ASN A 11 -7.99 -4.58 -6.02
N GLY A 12 -7.51 -5.50 -5.19
CA GLY A 12 -6.18 -6.09 -5.32
C GLY A 12 -6.22 -7.50 -5.88
N TRP A 13 -5.04 -8.07 -6.12
CA TRP A 13 -4.87 -9.47 -6.48
C TRP A 13 -3.90 -10.16 -5.52
N PRO A 14 -4.15 -11.41 -5.06
CA PRO A 14 -5.32 -12.24 -5.33
C PRO A 14 -6.62 -11.77 -4.66
N SER A 15 -7.74 -11.92 -5.36
CA SER A 15 -9.11 -11.62 -4.89
C SER A 15 -10.08 -12.72 -5.32
N PRO A 16 -11.21 -12.92 -4.62
CA PRO A 16 -12.25 -13.87 -5.04
C PRO A 16 -13.03 -13.41 -6.28
N TYR A 17 -12.91 -12.15 -6.67
CA TYR A 17 -13.55 -11.57 -7.86
C TYR A 17 -12.78 -11.90 -9.14
N ALA A 18 -13.21 -11.32 -10.27
CA ALA A 18 -12.66 -11.48 -11.61
C ALA A 18 -11.14 -11.74 -11.68
N PRO A 19 -10.66 -12.54 -12.66
CA PRO A 19 -9.25 -12.94 -12.78
C PRO A 19 -8.24 -11.79 -12.72
N ASN A 20 -6.97 -12.13 -12.49
CA ASN A 20 -5.90 -11.16 -12.50
C ASN A 20 -5.80 -10.44 -13.86
N GLN A 21 -5.91 -9.11 -13.85
CA GLN A 21 -5.64 -8.26 -15.00
C GLN A 21 -5.28 -6.84 -14.54
N PRO A 22 -4.53 -6.07 -15.33
CA PRO A 22 -3.94 -4.82 -14.88
C PRO A 22 -4.88 -3.61 -14.96
N TYR A 23 -6.03 -3.72 -15.62
CA TYR A 23 -6.98 -2.62 -15.82
C TYR A 23 -7.84 -2.32 -14.58
N THR A 24 -8.08 -3.28 -13.70
CA THR A 24 -8.85 -3.03 -12.46
C THR A 24 -8.18 -3.47 -11.17
N LYS A 25 -7.16 -4.33 -11.24
CA LYS A 25 -6.44 -4.81 -10.05
C LYS A 25 -5.29 -3.88 -9.67
N ASN A 26 -5.02 -3.78 -8.37
CA ASN A 26 -3.83 -3.14 -7.78
C ASN A 26 -3.73 -1.63 -8.07
N GLY A 27 -4.84 -0.91 -7.96
CA GLY A 27 -4.88 0.53 -8.20
C GLY A 27 -5.90 1.27 -7.32
N MET A 28 -6.72 2.13 -7.91
CA MET A 28 -7.66 2.99 -7.17
C MET A 28 -9.11 2.77 -7.61
N GLY A 29 -10.04 2.74 -6.66
CA GLY A 29 -11.46 2.93 -6.93
C GLY A 29 -11.81 4.42 -6.96
N LEU A 30 -12.32 4.92 -8.08
CA LEU A 30 -12.73 6.31 -8.26
C LEU A 30 -14.18 6.36 -8.69
N ASN A 31 -14.88 7.46 -8.44
CA ASN A 31 -16.24 7.63 -8.92
C ASN A 31 -16.24 7.62 -10.47
N SER A 32 -17.10 6.82 -11.08
CA SER A 32 -17.22 6.77 -12.55
C SER A 32 -17.78 8.06 -13.14
N SER A 33 -18.43 8.88 -12.31
CA SER A 33 -18.91 10.23 -12.63
C SER A 33 -18.82 11.11 -11.39
N SER A 34 -18.51 12.40 -11.59
CA SER A 34 -18.39 13.37 -10.49
C SER A 34 -19.67 13.47 -9.66
N GLY A 35 -19.53 13.66 -8.34
CA GLY A 35 -20.65 13.87 -7.42
C GLY A 35 -21.49 12.64 -7.05
N ARG A 36 -21.16 11.43 -7.54
CA ARG A 36 -21.99 10.23 -7.34
C ARG A 36 -21.61 9.29 -6.20
N GLY A 37 -20.58 9.62 -5.42
CA GLY A 37 -20.19 8.90 -4.21
C GLY A 37 -19.89 7.40 -4.42
N ASP A 38 -19.87 6.65 -3.31
CA ASP A 38 -19.30 5.30 -3.24
C ASP A 38 -20.07 4.23 -4.05
N TYR A 39 -21.35 4.47 -4.35
CA TYR A 39 -22.21 3.54 -5.12
C TYR A 39 -21.88 3.46 -6.61
N ASN A 40 -21.00 4.33 -7.09
CA ASN A 40 -20.61 4.45 -8.50
C ASN A 40 -19.11 4.24 -8.70
N THR A 41 -18.50 3.38 -7.88
CA THR A 41 -17.06 3.13 -7.90
C THR A 41 -16.67 2.38 -9.18
N LYS A 42 -15.71 2.94 -9.92
CA LYS A 42 -15.01 2.31 -11.04
C LYS A 42 -13.54 2.11 -10.66
N TYR A 43 -13.03 0.92 -10.92
CA TYR A 43 -11.66 0.55 -10.57
C TYR A 43 -10.70 0.83 -11.73
N TYR A 44 -9.62 1.53 -11.41
CA TYR A 44 -8.50 1.83 -12.28
C TYR A 44 -7.26 1.14 -11.72
N GLY A 45 -6.92 0.00 -12.30
CA GLY A 45 -5.82 -0.86 -11.87
C GLY A 45 -4.43 -0.35 -12.23
N GLU A 46 -3.44 -1.21 -11.99
CA GLU A 46 -2.02 -0.98 -12.20
C GLU A 46 -1.66 -0.37 -13.56
N HIS A 47 -2.37 -0.74 -14.64
CA HIS A 47 -2.19 -0.16 -15.98
C HIS A 47 -2.27 1.37 -15.94
N TYR A 48 -3.29 1.91 -15.26
CA TYR A 48 -3.51 3.34 -15.13
C TYR A 48 -2.57 3.99 -14.12
N ILE A 49 -2.18 3.27 -13.07
CA ILE A 49 -1.18 3.77 -12.10
C ILE A 49 0.16 4.00 -12.82
N LYS A 50 0.66 2.99 -13.52
CA LYS A 50 1.96 3.03 -14.21
C LYS A 50 1.98 4.05 -15.35
N GLY A 51 0.91 4.12 -16.14
CA GLY A 51 0.84 5.02 -17.31
C GLY A 51 0.42 6.45 -16.97
N GLY A 52 -0.40 6.63 -15.93
CA GLY A 52 -1.05 7.89 -15.62
C GLY A 52 -0.41 8.70 -14.50
N LEU A 53 0.38 8.08 -13.61
CA LEU A 53 1.06 8.78 -12.54
C LEU A 53 2.55 8.98 -12.84
N LYS A 54 3.02 10.22 -12.66
CA LYS A 54 4.44 10.58 -12.64
C LYS A 54 4.76 11.18 -11.27
N LEU A 55 5.20 10.35 -10.34
CA LEU A 55 5.60 10.80 -9.02
C LEU A 55 7.03 11.35 -9.09
N ALA A 56 7.39 12.19 -8.11
CA ALA A 56 8.79 12.59 -8.00
C ALA A 56 9.62 11.37 -7.59
N GLU A 57 10.89 11.35 -7.99
CA GLU A 57 11.83 10.37 -7.45
C GLU A 57 11.87 10.47 -5.93
N GLY A 58 11.90 9.33 -5.24
CA GLY A 58 11.86 9.33 -3.78
C GLY A 58 10.45 9.39 -3.19
N ALA A 59 9.40 9.48 -4.01
CA ALA A 59 8.05 9.73 -3.48
C ALA A 59 7.58 8.66 -2.49
N VAL A 60 6.79 9.09 -1.51
CA VAL A 60 6.14 8.19 -0.55
C VAL A 60 4.65 8.12 -0.86
N VAL A 61 4.18 6.91 -1.13
CA VAL A 61 2.78 6.61 -1.37
C VAL A 61 2.14 6.09 -0.09
N ILE A 62 0.97 6.64 0.25
CA ILE A 62 0.20 6.27 1.43
C ILE A 62 -1.20 5.86 0.99
N LEU A 63 -1.56 4.60 1.24
CA LEU A 63 -2.86 4.00 0.89
C LEU A 63 -3.67 3.77 2.17
N MET A 64 -4.85 4.37 2.22
CA MET A 64 -5.74 4.36 3.37
C MET A 64 -7.10 3.79 2.99
N ARG A 65 -7.66 2.93 3.85
CA ARG A 65 -8.94 2.23 3.61
C ARG A 65 -9.01 1.45 2.28
N THR A 66 -7.85 1.23 1.66
CA THR A 66 -7.72 0.55 0.37
C THR A 66 -7.69 -0.95 0.56
N CYS A 67 -8.82 -1.61 0.33
CA CYS A 67 -8.92 -3.06 0.44
C CYS A 67 -7.79 -3.75 -0.35
N TYR A 68 -7.27 -4.85 0.21
CA TYR A 68 -6.13 -5.63 -0.30
C TYR A 68 -4.75 -5.00 -0.19
N ALA A 69 -4.60 -3.67 -0.15
CA ALA A 69 -3.29 -3.02 -0.20
C ALA A 69 -2.38 -3.39 0.99
N ALA A 70 -2.95 -3.63 2.17
CA ALA A 70 -2.19 -4.05 3.35
C ALA A 70 -2.03 -5.58 3.47
N GLY A 71 -2.45 -6.34 2.47
CA GLY A 71 -2.57 -7.81 2.53
C GLY A 71 -3.92 -8.29 3.07
N ASN A 72 -4.84 -7.38 3.36
CA ASN A 72 -6.18 -7.65 3.87
C ASN A 72 -7.15 -8.20 2.79
N SER A 73 -8.33 -8.61 3.21
CA SER A 73 -9.51 -8.85 2.37
C SER A 73 -10.46 -7.64 2.49
N GLU A 74 -11.58 -7.68 1.78
CA GLU A 74 -12.64 -6.68 1.92
C GLU A 74 -13.41 -6.83 3.24
N GLY A 75 -13.83 -5.71 3.82
CA GLY A 75 -14.70 -5.69 5.00
C GLY A 75 -14.18 -6.51 6.18
N SER A 76 -15.08 -7.32 6.76
CA SER A 76 -14.79 -8.25 7.86
C SER A 76 -14.34 -9.64 7.39
N THR A 77 -14.19 -9.86 6.08
CA THR A 77 -13.82 -11.17 5.54
C THR A 77 -12.43 -11.57 6.04
N PRO A 78 -12.27 -12.77 6.61
CA PRO A 78 -10.96 -13.22 7.07
C PRO A 78 -9.95 -13.33 5.92
N ASN A 79 -8.66 -13.17 6.24
CA ASN A 79 -7.62 -13.37 5.24
C ASN A 79 -7.33 -14.86 5.04
N TYR A 80 -7.11 -15.23 3.79
CA TYR A 80 -6.99 -16.62 3.38
C TYR A 80 -5.68 -17.28 3.85
N SER A 81 -4.55 -16.57 3.78
CA SER A 81 -3.25 -17.11 4.21
C SER A 81 -2.16 -16.04 4.30
N LYS A 82 -1.02 -16.40 4.92
CA LYS A 82 0.18 -15.57 4.92
C LYS A 82 0.76 -15.38 3.50
N SER A 83 0.72 -16.39 2.64
CA SER A 83 1.22 -16.29 1.26
C SER A 83 0.36 -15.33 0.43
N THR A 84 -0.97 -15.45 0.52
CA THR A 84 -1.90 -14.52 -0.15
C THR A 84 -1.66 -13.08 0.28
N ALA A 85 -1.48 -12.83 1.57
CA ALA A 85 -1.23 -11.48 2.09
C ALA A 85 0.08 -10.89 1.57
N ARG A 86 1.16 -11.69 1.49
CA ARG A 86 2.43 -11.25 0.90
C ARG A 86 2.24 -10.88 -0.57
N GLN A 87 1.56 -11.73 -1.33
CA GLN A 87 1.33 -11.52 -2.76
C GLN A 87 0.50 -10.26 -3.01
N ARG A 88 -0.54 -10.01 -2.20
CA ARG A 88 -1.33 -8.78 -2.27
C ARG A 88 -0.49 -7.53 -2.06
N VAL A 89 0.33 -7.48 -1.01
CA VAL A 89 1.19 -6.31 -0.74
C VAL A 89 2.18 -6.07 -1.86
N ASP A 90 2.79 -7.15 -2.36
CA ASP A 90 3.73 -7.07 -3.49
C ASP A 90 3.05 -6.53 -4.76
N ASN A 91 1.93 -7.14 -5.15
CA ASN A 91 1.17 -6.75 -6.34
C ASN A 91 0.64 -5.32 -6.25
N TYR A 92 0.08 -4.91 -5.11
CA TYR A 92 -0.46 -3.57 -4.93
C TYR A 92 0.64 -2.50 -4.97
N GLY A 93 1.82 -2.80 -4.41
CA GLY A 93 2.95 -1.88 -4.43
C GLY A 93 3.59 -1.72 -5.80
N ALA A 94 3.54 -2.76 -6.64
CA ALA A 94 4.31 -2.84 -7.88
C ALA A 94 4.05 -1.68 -8.85
N GLY A 95 2.79 -1.30 -9.05
CA GLY A 95 2.43 -0.18 -9.93
C GLY A 95 3.04 1.13 -9.47
N PHE A 96 2.85 1.48 -8.20
CA PHE A 96 3.30 2.73 -7.60
C PHE A 96 4.83 2.82 -7.50
N LEU A 97 5.53 1.74 -7.17
CA LEU A 97 7.00 1.75 -7.10
C LEU A 97 7.64 1.99 -8.49
N ARG A 98 6.91 1.71 -9.58
CA ARG A 98 7.38 1.99 -10.94
C ARG A 98 7.07 3.41 -11.43
N THR A 99 6.41 4.25 -10.63
CA THR A 99 6.08 5.65 -11.00
C THR A 99 7.03 6.68 -10.38
N GLY A 100 8.09 6.23 -9.71
CA GLY A 100 9.08 7.08 -9.00
C GLY A 100 9.01 6.97 -7.47
N ALA A 101 8.01 6.27 -6.92
CA ALA A 101 7.91 6.09 -5.48
C ALA A 101 9.01 5.15 -4.95
N SER A 102 9.66 5.55 -3.87
CA SER A 102 10.60 4.68 -3.13
C SER A 102 9.86 3.72 -2.21
N VAL A 103 8.69 4.12 -1.68
CA VAL A 103 7.93 3.33 -0.71
C VAL A 103 6.42 3.52 -0.87
N VAL A 104 5.70 2.41 -0.70
CA VAL A 104 4.24 2.35 -0.55
C VAL A 104 3.91 1.86 0.86
N ILE A 105 3.17 2.66 1.63
CA ILE A 105 2.66 2.32 2.96
C ILE A 105 1.15 2.15 2.84
N ALA A 106 0.62 1.04 3.37
CA ALA A 106 -0.82 0.85 3.48
C ALA A 106 -1.23 0.75 4.96
N ASP A 107 -2.25 1.50 5.36
CA ASP A 107 -2.91 1.40 6.67
C ASP A 107 -4.43 1.48 6.51
N ILE A 108 -5.11 0.35 6.72
CA ILE A 108 -6.54 0.20 6.39
C ILE A 108 -7.45 0.61 7.55
N MET A 109 -6.93 0.54 8.78
CA MET A 109 -7.71 0.70 10.02
C MET A 109 -7.28 1.91 10.85
N GLY A 110 -6.10 2.47 10.58
CA GLY A 110 -5.45 3.51 11.38
C GLY A 110 -5.44 4.91 10.76
N ASN A 111 -4.72 5.79 11.44
CA ASN A 111 -4.30 7.09 10.96
C ASN A 111 -2.81 7.01 10.57
N VAL A 112 -2.40 7.84 9.62
CA VAL A 112 -1.05 7.92 9.05
C VAL A 112 -0.30 9.18 9.48
N ASP A 113 -0.78 9.89 10.52
CA ASP A 113 -0.12 11.05 11.12
C ASP A 113 1.35 10.76 11.49
N TYR A 114 1.64 9.55 11.96
CA TYR A 114 2.99 9.10 12.29
C TYR A 114 3.92 9.08 11.07
N VAL A 115 3.39 8.80 9.87
CA VAL A 115 4.14 8.83 8.62
C VAL A 115 4.57 10.26 8.34
N PHE A 116 3.63 11.21 8.36
CA PHE A 116 3.93 12.63 8.16
C PHE A 116 4.89 13.17 9.21
N ARG A 117 4.66 12.88 10.49
CA ARG A 117 5.59 13.26 11.57
C ARG A 117 7.00 12.72 11.30
N GLY A 118 7.10 11.46 10.88
CA GLY A 118 8.36 10.82 10.50
C GLY A 118 9.06 11.50 9.33
N LEU A 119 8.32 11.74 8.24
CA LEU A 119 8.82 12.35 7.01
C LEU A 119 9.27 13.80 7.21
N PHE A 120 8.50 14.60 7.94
CA PHE A 120 8.78 16.04 8.05
C PHE A 120 9.66 16.42 9.23
N ARG A 121 9.72 15.62 10.31
CA ARG A 121 10.37 16.03 11.56
C ARG A 121 11.54 15.16 12.01
N THR A 122 11.94 14.17 11.22
CA THR A 122 12.99 13.23 11.63
C THR A 122 13.96 12.91 10.49
N ASN A 123 15.02 12.15 10.79
CA ASN A 123 15.85 11.47 9.80
C ASN A 123 15.73 9.94 9.92
N LYS A 124 14.53 9.46 10.26
CA LYS A 124 14.26 8.03 10.36
C LYS A 124 14.24 7.39 8.97
N THR A 125 14.61 6.12 8.89
CA THR A 125 14.35 5.30 7.70
C THR A 125 12.85 5.02 7.57
N MET A 126 12.38 4.68 6.36
CA MET A 126 10.95 4.35 6.15
C MET A 126 10.50 3.18 7.02
N LYS A 127 11.38 2.21 7.28
CA LYS A 127 11.12 1.13 8.26
C LYS A 127 10.94 1.66 9.68
N GLN A 128 11.79 2.57 10.14
CA GLN A 128 11.66 3.18 11.46
C GLN A 128 10.38 4.01 11.58
N ILE A 129 9.99 4.70 10.50
CA ILE A 129 8.71 5.42 10.43
C ILE A 129 7.54 4.46 10.51
N PHE A 130 7.52 3.39 9.69
CA PHE A 130 6.50 2.35 9.74
C PHE A 130 6.31 1.76 11.16
N TRP A 131 7.40 1.48 11.86
CA TRP A 131 7.38 0.95 13.23
C TRP A 131 7.07 1.98 14.32
N SER A 132 6.99 3.27 13.99
CA SER A 132 6.60 4.33 14.92
C SER A 132 5.09 4.52 15.03
N SER A 133 4.31 3.78 14.24
CA SER A 133 2.86 3.77 14.33
C SER A 133 2.39 3.34 15.73
N PRO A 134 1.40 4.04 16.33
CA PRO A 134 0.86 3.70 17.64
C PRO A 134 0.11 2.35 17.65
N ARG A 135 -0.26 1.83 16.48
CA ARG A 135 -1.01 0.56 16.33
C ARG A 135 -0.10 -0.64 16.07
N THR A 136 1.21 -0.48 16.19
CA THR A 136 2.14 -1.57 15.91
C THR A 136 2.02 -2.70 16.91
N THR A 137 2.03 -3.95 16.42
CA THR A 137 2.07 -5.14 17.29
C THR A 137 3.46 -5.74 17.35
N LYS A 138 4.22 -5.76 16.23
CA LYS A 138 5.57 -6.34 16.10
C LYS A 138 5.67 -7.86 16.34
N HIS A 139 4.61 -8.49 16.81
CA HIS A 139 4.58 -9.91 17.18
C HIS A 139 4.54 -10.83 15.95
N TRP A 140 3.65 -10.55 14.99
CA TRP A 140 3.35 -11.45 13.87
C TRP A 140 3.99 -11.02 12.56
N LYS A 141 5.06 -10.22 12.63
CA LYS A 141 5.67 -9.56 11.47
C LYS A 141 5.96 -10.54 10.33
N VAL A 142 5.55 -10.16 9.12
CA VAL A 142 5.76 -10.95 7.91
C VAL A 142 6.64 -10.17 6.96
N ARG A 143 7.69 -10.81 6.43
CA ARG A 143 8.53 -10.22 5.39
C ARG A 143 7.98 -10.55 4.00
N VAL A 144 8.13 -9.61 3.07
CA VAL A 144 7.81 -9.73 1.65
C VAL A 144 9.08 -9.45 0.87
N ARG A 145 9.29 -10.21 -0.20
CA ARG A 145 10.28 -9.89 -1.23
C ARG A 145 9.50 -9.53 -2.49
N GLY A 146 9.95 -8.51 -3.22
CA GLY A 146 9.34 -8.15 -4.50
C GLY A 146 9.48 -9.29 -5.49
N ASN A 147 8.36 -9.73 -6.04
CA ASN A 147 8.27 -10.59 -7.22
C ASN A 147 7.67 -9.78 -8.37
N GLU A 148 6.49 -9.20 -8.15
CA GLU A 148 5.90 -8.25 -9.08
C GLU A 148 6.46 -6.84 -8.88
N SER A 149 6.65 -6.41 -7.64
CA SER A 149 7.40 -5.19 -7.36
C SER A 149 8.85 -5.32 -7.85
N PRO A 150 9.53 -4.20 -8.14
CA PRO A 150 10.94 -4.22 -8.50
C PRO A 150 11.79 -5.09 -7.55
N SER A 151 12.81 -5.76 -8.08
CA SER A 151 13.60 -6.78 -7.35
C SER A 151 14.35 -6.23 -6.12
N TRP A 152 14.57 -4.92 -6.05
CA TRP A 152 15.14 -4.24 -4.88
C TRP A 152 14.12 -4.08 -3.74
N ALA A 153 12.83 -4.07 -4.04
CA ALA A 153 11.79 -3.76 -3.07
C ALA A 153 11.65 -4.86 -2.01
N ARG A 154 11.54 -4.43 -0.76
CA ARG A 154 11.32 -5.29 0.40
C ARG A 154 10.09 -4.80 1.13
N GLY A 155 9.35 -5.73 1.71
CA GLY A 155 8.12 -5.40 2.41
C GLY A 155 8.01 -6.02 3.79
N ILE A 156 7.16 -5.39 4.60
CA ILE A 156 6.81 -5.82 5.93
C ILE A 156 5.30 -5.69 6.09
N LEU A 157 4.66 -6.74 6.60
CA LEU A 157 3.31 -6.65 7.17
C LEU A 157 3.44 -6.71 8.69
N ASP A 158 2.61 -5.92 9.38
CA ASP A 158 2.46 -5.97 10.84
C ASP A 158 1.02 -6.41 11.16
N PRO A 159 0.74 -7.73 11.16
CA PRO A 159 -0.61 -8.23 11.41
C PRO A 159 -1.02 -7.95 12.86
N TYR A 160 -2.28 -7.61 13.06
CA TYR A 160 -2.85 -7.45 14.41
C TYR A 160 -2.84 -8.78 15.16
N ARG A 161 -3.24 -9.85 14.46
CA ARG A 161 -3.13 -11.26 14.86
C ARG A 161 -2.95 -12.12 13.61
N PRO A 162 -2.68 -13.44 13.71
CA PRO A 162 -2.62 -14.31 12.55
C PRO A 162 -3.83 -14.11 11.63
N TYR A 163 -3.58 -14.00 10.32
CA TYR A 163 -4.61 -13.78 9.29
C TYR A 163 -5.40 -12.45 9.40
N GLN A 164 -4.91 -11.48 10.15
CA GLN A 164 -5.48 -10.13 10.20
C GLN A 164 -4.44 -9.06 9.89
N TYR A 165 -4.30 -8.77 8.60
CA TYR A 165 -3.37 -7.79 8.06
C TYR A 165 -4.07 -6.45 7.93
N TYR A 166 -3.55 -5.38 8.54
CA TYR A 166 -4.14 -4.04 8.40
C TYR A 166 -3.10 -2.96 8.09
N ARG A 167 -1.81 -3.31 8.19
CA ARG A 167 -0.72 -2.39 7.90
C ARG A 167 0.43 -3.10 7.20
N SER A 168 0.91 -2.48 6.13
CA SER A 168 2.08 -2.95 5.39
C SER A 168 2.92 -1.78 4.89
N ILE A 169 4.15 -2.10 4.53
CA ILE A 169 5.09 -1.23 3.81
C ILE A 169 5.78 -2.08 2.75
N MET A 170 6.01 -1.52 1.56
CA MET A 170 6.72 -2.14 0.45
C MET A 170 7.61 -1.10 -0.25
N GLY A 171 8.88 -1.41 -0.47
CA GLY A 171 9.82 -0.50 -1.17
C GLY A 171 11.22 -0.53 -0.55
N ASP A 172 11.89 0.62 -0.57
CA ASP A 172 13.20 0.82 0.04
C ASP A 172 13.01 1.16 1.53
N LEU A 173 13.21 0.14 2.36
CA LEU A 173 12.98 0.23 3.80
C LEU A 173 14.06 1.06 4.52
N ASP A 174 15.20 1.28 3.88
CA ASP A 174 16.33 2.05 4.42
C ASP A 174 16.35 3.48 3.89
N PHE A 175 15.50 3.80 2.89
CA PHE A 175 15.25 5.17 2.43
C PHE A 175 14.94 6.10 3.61
N ARG A 176 15.60 7.26 3.64
CA ARG A 176 15.58 8.18 4.77
C ARG A 176 14.68 9.37 4.52
N ALA A 177 13.99 9.82 5.58
CA ALA A 177 13.21 11.05 5.54
C ALA A 177 14.03 12.29 5.17
N SER A 178 15.34 12.31 5.41
CA SER A 178 16.19 13.42 4.95
C SER A 178 16.44 13.43 3.45
N ALA A 179 16.43 12.27 2.79
CA ALA A 179 16.60 12.16 1.34
C ALA A 179 15.27 12.38 0.59
N TRP A 180 14.15 12.27 1.30
CA TRP A 180 12.81 12.56 0.80
C TRP A 180 12.50 14.07 0.72
N ARG A 181 13.10 14.87 1.61
CA ARG A 181 12.92 16.33 1.66
C ARG A 181 13.86 17.02 0.68
#